data_AF-A0A8S9VDC5-F1
#
_entry.id   AF-A0A8S9VDC5-F1
#
_cell.length_a   1.000
_cell.length_b   1.000
_cell.length_c   1.000
_cell.angle_alpha   90.00
_cell.angle_beta   90.00
_cell.angle_gamma   90.00
#
_symmetry.space_group_name_H-M   'P 1'
#
loop_
_entity.id
_entity.type
_entity.pdbx_description
1 polymer ?
#
loop_
_entity_poly.entity_id
_entity_poly.type
_entity_poly.pdbx_seq_one_letter_code
_entity_poly.pdbx_strand_id
1 'polypeptide(L)'
;MHSATSPQYPTETNFLLDEVKKGCKSGNPMSRNEIYLRLIQQFGNDGILGPPSEFCSVMKLNGGGISPALAQWVRRRLEGANWSIRKESVSQKVPTDWVLIALVASQKIRTKLDGCTVLINADEVFIKFFPRDTEFVVPTGTKRVGSNVASDAKKGCTVMVSAEMYSSKVLPPFIVMTATHKWHPC
;
A
#
# COMPACT_ATOMS: atom_id res chain seq x y z
N MET A 1 -40.21 -2.88 9.60
CA MET A 1 -40.00 -1.66 8.79
C MET A 1 -38.99 -0.78 9.51
N HIS A 2 -37.71 -0.84 9.14
CA HIS A 2 -36.71 0.07 9.72
C HIS A 2 -36.83 1.42 9.02
N SER A 3 -37.24 2.43 9.79
CA SER A 3 -37.14 3.85 9.42
C SER A 3 -35.69 4.14 9.02
N ALA A 4 -35.47 4.44 7.73
CA ALA A 4 -34.18 4.91 7.25
C ALA A 4 -33.92 6.30 7.84
N THR A 5 -33.22 6.33 8.97
CA THR A 5 -32.78 7.57 9.59
C THR A 5 -31.86 8.29 8.60
N SER A 6 -32.20 9.53 8.25
CA SER A 6 -31.37 10.34 7.35
C SER A 6 -29.92 10.36 7.86
N PRO A 7 -28.91 10.08 7.03
CA PRO A 7 -27.54 10.01 7.47
C PRO A 7 -27.08 11.37 8.00
N GLN A 8 -26.58 11.41 9.24
CA GLN A 8 -25.84 12.56 9.77
C GLN A 8 -24.74 12.97 8.78
N TYR A 9 -24.78 14.23 8.33
CA TYR A 9 -23.94 14.82 7.28
C TYR A 9 -24.21 14.22 5.88
N PRO A 10 -25.40 14.48 5.28
CA PRO A 10 -25.82 13.86 4.03
C PRO A 10 -24.99 14.36 2.83
N THR A 11 -24.60 15.63 2.82
CA THR A 11 -23.77 16.23 1.76
C THR A 11 -22.40 15.56 1.68
N GLU A 12 -21.75 15.42 2.82
CA GLU A 12 -20.44 14.81 3.01
C GLU A 12 -20.49 13.31 2.71
N THR A 13 -21.59 12.65 3.10
CA THR A 13 -21.83 11.24 2.77
C THR A 13 -21.94 11.04 1.26
N ASN A 14 -22.70 11.88 0.56
CA ASN A 14 -22.85 11.77 -0.89
C ASN A 14 -21.51 12.01 -1.60
N PHE A 15 -20.76 13.04 -1.19
CA PHE A 15 -19.43 13.32 -1.72
C PHE A 15 -18.48 12.12 -1.56
N LEU A 16 -18.40 11.54 -0.35
CA LEU A 16 -17.59 10.37 -0.06
C LEU A 16 -17.93 9.20 -1.00
N LEU A 17 -19.22 8.87 -1.10
CA LEU A 17 -19.67 7.72 -1.88
C LEU A 17 -19.47 7.93 -3.39
N ASP A 18 -19.63 9.15 -3.88
CA ASP A 18 -19.43 9.47 -5.29
C ASP A 18 -17.96 9.40 -5.70
N GLU A 19 -17.04 9.89 -4.87
CA GLU A 19 -15.60 9.77 -5.09
C GLU A 19 -15.14 8.29 -5.08
N VAL A 20 -15.62 7.50 -4.13
CA VAL A 20 -15.33 6.06 -4.05
C VAL A 20 -15.85 5.31 -5.29
N LYS A 21 -17.10 5.59 -5.70
CA LYS A 21 -17.69 4.99 -6.92
C LYS A 21 -16.90 5.39 -8.16
N LYS A 22 -16.50 6.65 -8.28
CA LYS A 22 -15.72 7.16 -9.42
C LYS A 22 -14.37 6.48 -9.52
N GLY A 23 -13.63 6.39 -8.42
CA GLY A 23 -12.35 5.67 -8.36
C GLY A 23 -12.51 4.21 -8.77
N CYS A 24 -13.47 3.50 -8.17
CA CYS A 24 -13.72 2.09 -8.49
C CYS A 24 -14.09 1.86 -9.97
N LYS A 25 -14.95 2.71 -10.56
CA LYS A 25 -15.34 2.62 -11.98
C LYS A 25 -14.17 2.89 -12.93
N SER A 26 -13.22 3.72 -12.54
CA SER A 26 -12.01 4.00 -13.33
C SER A 26 -10.95 2.90 -13.29
N GLY A 27 -11.15 1.85 -12.49
CA GLY A 27 -10.12 0.82 -12.25
C GLY A 27 -8.98 1.28 -11.33
N ASN A 28 -9.12 2.45 -10.69
CA ASN A 28 -8.21 2.95 -9.68
C ASN A 28 -8.97 3.19 -8.37
N PRO A 29 -9.22 2.13 -7.58
CA PRO A 29 -9.92 2.27 -6.31
C PRO A 29 -9.15 3.21 -5.37
N MET A 30 -9.89 4.03 -4.64
CA MET A 30 -9.33 5.05 -3.76
C MET A 30 -8.69 4.40 -2.52
N SER A 31 -7.55 4.92 -2.08
CA SER A 31 -6.95 4.47 -0.82
C SER A 31 -7.68 5.03 0.39
N ARG A 32 -7.54 4.37 1.55
CA ARG A 32 -8.09 4.91 2.80
C ARG A 32 -7.56 6.31 3.12
N ASN A 33 -6.28 6.55 2.85
CA ASN A 33 -5.65 7.83 3.09
C ASN A 33 -6.15 8.92 2.11
N GLU A 34 -6.31 8.56 0.84
CA GLU A 34 -6.85 9.47 -0.18
C GLU A 34 -8.26 9.95 0.19
N ILE A 35 -9.12 9.09 0.76
CA ILE A 35 -10.44 9.50 1.24
C ILE A 35 -10.34 10.66 2.25
N TYR A 36 -9.44 10.54 3.23
CA TYR A 36 -9.29 11.59 4.23
C TYR A 36 -8.78 12.88 3.60
N LEU A 37 -7.80 12.78 2.69
CA LEU A 37 -7.27 13.95 1.98
C LEU A 37 -8.35 14.66 1.16
N ARG A 38 -9.20 13.91 0.44
CA ARG A 38 -10.31 14.50 -0.34
C ARG A 38 -11.34 15.18 0.56
N LEU A 39 -11.68 14.58 1.70
CA LEU A 39 -12.61 15.18 2.67
C LEU A 39 -12.03 16.46 3.28
N ILE A 40 -10.73 16.47 3.62
CA ILE A 40 -10.04 17.67 4.12
C ILE A 40 -9.96 18.74 3.04
N GLN A 41 -9.67 18.38 1.78
CA GLN A 41 -9.63 19.34 0.68
C GLN A 41 -11.00 19.98 0.39
N GLN A 42 -12.07 19.19 0.46
CA GLN A 42 -13.42 19.65 0.11
C GLN A 42 -14.11 20.40 1.26
N PHE A 43 -13.91 19.95 2.50
CA PHE A 43 -14.65 20.44 3.67
C PHE A 43 -13.76 21.02 4.78
N GLY A 44 -12.43 20.90 4.65
CA GLY A 44 -11.48 21.63 5.48
C GLY A 44 -11.56 23.13 5.21
N ASN A 45 -11.40 23.90 6.26
CA ASN A 45 -11.42 25.36 6.19
C ASN A 45 -10.65 25.92 7.38
N ASP A 46 -9.51 26.55 7.13
CA ASP A 46 -8.62 27.09 8.18
C ASP A 46 -9.15 28.39 8.82
N GLY A 47 -10.42 28.74 8.59
CA GLY A 47 -11.09 29.91 9.15
C GLY A 47 -10.89 31.20 8.35
N ILE A 48 -10.10 31.15 7.27
CA ILE A 48 -9.76 32.32 6.45
C ILE A 48 -10.98 32.87 5.70
N LEU A 49 -11.89 31.99 5.26
CA LEU A 49 -13.08 32.35 4.49
C LEU A 49 -14.36 32.41 5.33
N GLY A 50 -14.25 32.35 6.66
CA GLY A 50 -15.36 32.27 7.60
C GLY A 50 -15.26 31.07 8.54
N PRO A 51 -16.16 30.94 9.52
CA PRO A 51 -16.10 29.88 10.51
C PRO A 51 -16.17 28.48 9.86
N PRO A 52 -15.45 27.49 10.40
CA PRO A 52 -15.52 26.12 9.90
C PRO A 52 -16.93 25.54 10.08
N SER A 53 -17.34 24.66 9.16
CA SER A 53 -18.61 23.96 9.28
C SER A 53 -18.65 23.09 10.55
N GLU A 54 -19.85 22.73 10.99
CA GLU A 54 -20.02 21.78 12.12
C GLU A 54 -19.28 20.47 11.84
N PHE A 55 -19.42 19.93 10.61
CA PHE A 55 -18.69 18.74 10.19
C PHE A 55 -17.18 18.91 10.31
N CYS A 56 -16.64 20.02 9.78
CA CYS A 56 -15.21 20.34 9.82
C CYS A 56 -14.68 20.36 11.26
N SER A 57 -15.44 21.00 12.16
CA SER A 57 -15.13 21.15 13.57
C SER A 57 -15.20 19.82 14.34
N VAL A 58 -16.29 19.08 14.20
CA VAL A 58 -16.53 17.80 14.88
C VAL A 58 -15.54 16.73 14.42
N MET A 59 -15.29 16.67 13.10
CA MET A 59 -14.34 15.72 12.52
C MET A 59 -12.88 16.15 12.66
N LYS A 60 -12.63 17.38 13.14
CA LYS A 60 -11.29 17.97 13.33
C LYS A 60 -10.45 17.93 12.05
N LEU A 61 -11.02 18.31 10.91
CA LEU A 61 -10.38 18.19 9.60
C LEU A 61 -9.07 18.99 9.50
N ASN A 62 -8.98 20.13 10.20
CA ASN A 62 -7.80 20.99 10.18
C ASN A 62 -6.81 20.67 11.32
N GLY A 63 -7.02 19.57 12.06
CA GLY A 63 -6.23 19.23 13.25
C GLY A 63 -4.84 18.66 12.96
N GLY A 64 -4.38 18.66 11.71
CA GLY A 64 -3.08 18.10 11.30
C GLY A 64 -2.98 16.57 11.34
N GLY A 65 -4.07 15.87 11.64
CA GLY A 65 -4.11 14.40 11.70
C GLY A 65 -5.52 13.83 11.60
N ILE A 66 -5.61 12.50 11.42
CA ILE A 66 -6.90 11.81 11.29
C ILE A 66 -7.52 11.61 12.67
N SER A 67 -8.64 12.28 12.92
CA SER A 67 -9.36 12.13 14.18
C SER A 67 -10.06 10.77 14.27
N PRO A 68 -10.20 10.18 15.48
CA PRO A 68 -10.99 8.96 15.67
C PRO A 68 -12.44 9.11 15.20
N ALA A 69 -13.03 10.30 15.37
CA ALA A 69 -14.39 10.62 14.92
C ALA A 69 -14.51 10.52 13.39
N LEU A 70 -13.56 11.12 12.65
CA LEU A 70 -13.52 11.04 11.19
C LEU A 70 -13.32 9.60 10.73
N ALA A 71 -12.38 8.87 11.33
CA ALA A 71 -12.12 7.47 10.98
C ALA A 71 -13.35 6.57 11.19
N GLN A 72 -14.05 6.73 12.31
CA GLN A 72 -15.27 6.01 12.61
C GLN A 72 -16.43 6.41 11.70
N TRP A 73 -16.61 7.70 11.41
CA TRP A 73 -17.65 8.19 10.51
C TRP A 73 -17.46 7.63 9.10
N VAL A 74 -16.26 7.74 8.52
CA VAL A 74 -15.93 7.17 7.20
C VAL A 74 -16.23 5.68 7.17
N ARG A 75 -15.72 4.93 8.16
CA ARG A 75 -15.95 3.47 8.23
C ARG A 75 -17.44 3.13 8.21
N ARG A 76 -18.26 3.76 9.06
CA ARG A 76 -19.70 3.49 9.14
C ARG A 76 -20.42 3.83 7.84
N ARG A 77 -20.04 4.91 7.15
CA ARG A 77 -20.65 5.30 5.87
C ARG A 77 -20.30 4.33 4.75
N LEU A 78 -19.05 3.86 4.70
CA LEU A 78 -18.64 2.84 3.75
C LEU A 78 -19.35 1.50 4.02
N GLU A 79 -19.35 1.02 5.26
CA GLU A 79 -20.01 -0.23 5.64
C GLU A 79 -21.52 -0.17 5.34
N GLY A 80 -22.19 0.93 5.70
CA GLY A 80 -23.61 1.14 5.42
C GLY A 80 -23.96 1.21 3.93
N ALA A 81 -22.99 1.49 3.06
CA ALA A 81 -23.15 1.54 1.60
C ALA A 81 -22.57 0.31 0.89
N ASN A 82 -22.28 -0.78 1.60
CA ASN A 82 -21.69 -2.02 1.07
C ASN A 82 -20.28 -1.85 0.46
N TRP A 83 -19.48 -0.96 1.03
CA TRP A 83 -18.05 -0.81 0.73
C TRP A 83 -17.19 -1.34 1.87
N SER A 84 -16.03 -1.87 1.53
CA SER A 84 -15.06 -2.43 2.47
C SER A 84 -13.65 -1.93 2.18
N ILE A 85 -12.85 -1.78 3.22
CA ILE A 85 -11.42 -1.47 3.12
C ILE A 85 -10.67 -2.79 3.07
N ARG A 86 -9.84 -2.99 2.05
CA ARG A 86 -9.10 -4.23 1.81
C ARG A 86 -7.65 -3.95 1.51
N LYS A 87 -6.77 -4.83 2.00
CA LYS A 87 -5.35 -4.81 1.66
C LYS A 87 -5.14 -5.26 0.22
N GLU A 88 -4.16 -4.66 -0.45
CA GLU A 88 -3.68 -5.06 -1.77
C GLU A 88 -3.34 -6.56 -1.75
N SER A 89 -3.85 -7.30 -2.73
CA SER A 89 -3.60 -8.73 -2.84
C SER A 89 -2.44 -8.99 -3.81
N VAL A 90 -1.37 -9.61 -3.33
CA VAL A 90 -0.30 -10.14 -4.18
C VAL A 90 -0.57 -11.63 -4.41
N SER A 91 -0.92 -11.99 -5.63
CA SER A 91 -1.23 -13.37 -6.02
C SER A 91 0.02 -13.99 -6.66
N GLN A 92 0.72 -14.86 -5.93
CA GLN A 92 1.75 -15.71 -6.52
C GLN A 92 1.16 -17.07 -6.89
N LYS A 93 1.41 -17.51 -8.14
CA LYS A 93 1.04 -18.85 -8.59
C LYS A 93 2.18 -19.79 -8.20
N VAL A 94 1.93 -20.70 -7.26
CA VAL A 94 2.88 -21.76 -6.91
C VAL A 94 2.72 -22.92 -7.91
N PRO A 95 3.81 -23.43 -8.52
CA PRO A 95 3.75 -24.62 -9.38
C PRO A 95 3.25 -25.84 -8.62
N THR A 96 2.51 -26.73 -9.28
CA THR A 96 1.99 -27.96 -8.65
C THR A 96 3.11 -28.92 -8.24
N ASP A 97 4.22 -28.92 -8.98
CA ASP A 97 5.42 -29.74 -8.80
C ASP A 97 6.53 -29.04 -8.00
N TRP A 98 6.20 -27.99 -7.23
CA TRP A 98 7.18 -27.17 -6.51
C TRP A 98 8.15 -27.97 -5.62
N VAL A 99 7.68 -29.09 -5.03
CA VAL A 99 8.52 -29.97 -4.20
C VAL A 99 9.65 -30.60 -5.03
N LEU A 100 9.33 -31.11 -6.22
CA LEU A 100 10.30 -31.72 -7.10
C LEU A 100 11.32 -30.69 -7.58
N ILE A 101 10.85 -29.49 -7.96
CA ILE A 101 11.71 -28.37 -8.36
C ILE A 101 12.67 -28.01 -7.21
N ALA A 102 12.16 -27.90 -5.99
CA ALA A 102 12.97 -27.56 -4.81
C ALA A 102 14.02 -28.64 -4.50
N LEU A 103 13.67 -29.93 -4.61
CA LEU A 103 14.61 -31.04 -4.38
C LEU A 103 15.72 -31.05 -5.42
N VAL A 104 15.37 -30.96 -6.71
CA VAL A 104 16.35 -30.95 -7.82
C VAL A 104 17.29 -29.74 -7.70
N ALA A 105 16.76 -28.56 -7.37
CA ALA A 105 17.57 -27.37 -7.17
C ALA A 105 18.49 -27.50 -5.95
N SER A 106 17.96 -28.00 -4.82
CA SER A 106 18.73 -28.19 -3.59
C SER A 106 19.91 -29.13 -3.78
N GLN A 107 19.72 -30.22 -4.54
CA GLN A 107 20.79 -31.17 -4.80
C GLN A 107 21.89 -30.57 -5.68
N LYS A 108 21.52 -29.80 -6.72
CA LYS A 108 22.48 -29.05 -7.56
C LYS A 108 23.28 -28.04 -6.73
N ILE A 109 22.63 -27.34 -5.80
CA ILE A 109 23.29 -26.39 -4.90
C ILE A 109 24.27 -27.13 -4.00
N ARG A 110 23.86 -28.23 -3.35
CA ARG A 110 24.73 -29.02 -2.47
C ARG A 110 26.00 -29.50 -3.15
N THR A 111 25.90 -30.01 -4.38
CA THR A 111 27.09 -30.43 -5.15
C THR A 111 28.04 -29.28 -5.43
N LYS A 112 27.53 -28.07 -5.65
CA LYS A 112 28.36 -26.87 -5.89
C LYS A 112 28.96 -26.27 -4.62
N LEU A 113 28.37 -26.55 -3.45
CA LEU A 113 28.86 -26.11 -2.16
C LEU A 113 29.99 -26.99 -1.62
N ASP A 114 30.24 -28.15 -2.24
CA ASP A 114 31.33 -29.03 -1.85
C ASP A 114 32.68 -28.33 -2.10
N GLY A 115 33.45 -28.10 -1.03
CA GLY A 115 34.69 -27.32 -1.06
C GLY A 115 34.54 -25.80 -0.84
N CYS A 116 33.33 -25.27 -0.64
CA CYS A 116 33.15 -23.86 -0.26
C CYS A 116 33.55 -23.65 1.20
N THR A 117 34.50 -22.73 1.45
CA THR A 117 34.91 -22.32 2.81
C THR A 117 34.08 -21.17 3.35
N VAL A 118 33.47 -20.39 2.46
CA VAL A 118 32.63 -19.23 2.78
C VAL A 118 31.34 -19.36 2.00
N LEU A 119 30.21 -19.21 2.69
CA LEU A 119 28.89 -19.17 2.10
C LEU A 119 28.20 -17.86 2.48
N ILE A 120 27.90 -17.03 1.49
CA ILE A 120 27.18 -15.78 1.67
C ILE A 120 25.78 -15.97 1.10
N ASN A 121 24.78 -15.83 1.96
CA ASN A 121 23.40 -15.64 1.50
C ASN A 121 23.20 -14.16 1.23
N ALA A 122 22.79 -13.81 0.02
CA ALA A 122 22.57 -12.43 -0.36
C ALA A 122 21.26 -12.32 -1.12
N ASP A 123 20.50 -11.27 -0.84
CA ASP A 123 19.23 -10.99 -1.49
C ASP A 123 19.10 -9.49 -1.78
N GLU A 124 18.48 -9.18 -2.91
CA GLU A 124 18.20 -7.82 -3.32
C GLU A 124 16.84 -7.37 -2.79
N VAL A 125 16.83 -6.31 -2.00
CA VAL A 125 15.60 -5.73 -1.45
C VAL A 125 15.41 -4.33 -2.02
N PHE A 126 14.23 -4.07 -2.58
CA PHE A 126 13.86 -2.73 -3.03
C PHE A 126 13.26 -1.91 -1.88
N ILE A 127 13.97 -0.86 -1.46
CA ILE A 127 13.52 0.08 -0.45
C ILE A 127 12.82 1.25 -1.14
N LYS A 128 11.52 1.41 -0.87
CA LYS A 128 10.76 2.59 -1.31
C LYS A 128 11.09 3.78 -0.42
N PHE A 129 11.39 4.94 -1.00
CA PHE A 129 11.62 6.17 -0.23
C PHE A 129 10.34 6.72 0.38
N PHE A 130 9.20 6.40 -0.24
CA PHE A 130 7.89 6.86 0.21
C PHE A 130 6.97 5.66 0.47
N PRO A 131 6.24 5.66 1.60
CA PRO A 131 5.26 4.63 1.88
C PRO A 131 4.19 4.63 0.78
N ARG A 132 3.85 3.43 0.28
CA ARG A 132 2.74 3.23 -0.64
C ARG A 132 1.49 2.91 0.17
N ASP A 133 0.36 3.49 -0.21
CA ASP A 133 -0.92 3.03 0.30
C ASP A 133 -1.15 1.57 -0.10
N THR A 134 -1.45 0.72 0.88
CA THR A 134 -1.70 -0.72 0.69
C THR A 134 -3.15 -1.10 0.96
N GLU A 135 -3.99 -0.14 1.36
CA GLU A 135 -5.40 -0.34 1.67
C GLU A 135 -6.28 0.47 0.72
N PHE A 136 -7.18 -0.23 0.03
CA PHE A 136 -8.09 0.35 -0.95
C PHE A 136 -9.54 0.10 -0.57
N VAL A 137 -10.41 1.03 -0.94
CA VAL A 137 -11.85 0.93 -0.75
C VAL A 137 -12.47 0.26 -1.98
N VAL A 138 -13.12 -0.87 -1.75
CA VAL A 138 -13.68 -1.74 -2.79
C VAL A 138 -15.07 -2.24 -2.37
N PRO A 139 -15.92 -2.68 -3.31
CA PRO A 139 -17.20 -3.27 -2.96
C PRO A 139 -17.04 -4.43 -1.98
N THR A 140 -17.95 -4.55 -1.01
CA THR A 140 -17.95 -5.67 -0.07
C THR A 140 -18.09 -6.99 -0.84
N GLY A 141 -17.21 -7.94 -0.54
CA GLY A 141 -17.14 -9.23 -1.24
C GLY A 141 -16.03 -9.34 -2.29
N THR A 142 -15.35 -8.24 -2.62
CA THR A 142 -14.18 -8.27 -3.51
C THR A 142 -13.04 -9.11 -2.91
N LYS A 143 -12.62 -10.15 -3.63
CA LYS A 143 -11.58 -11.11 -3.19
C LYS A 143 -10.15 -10.68 -3.50
N ARG A 144 -9.95 -9.97 -4.61
CA ARG A 144 -8.64 -9.52 -5.09
C ARG A 144 -8.69 -8.03 -5.33
N VAL A 145 -7.67 -7.34 -4.85
CA VAL A 145 -7.57 -5.88 -4.88
C VAL A 145 -6.21 -5.52 -5.44
N GLY A 146 -6.22 -4.77 -6.53
CA GLY A 146 -5.05 -4.17 -7.15
C GLY A 146 -5.42 -2.79 -7.68
N SER A 147 -4.41 -1.96 -7.89
CA SER A 147 -4.55 -0.69 -8.62
C SER A 147 -3.91 -0.83 -10.00
N ASN A 148 -4.57 -0.28 -11.02
CA ASN A 148 -4.01 -0.18 -12.37
C ASN A 148 -2.91 0.89 -12.48
N VAL A 149 -2.67 1.68 -11.43
CA VAL A 149 -1.60 2.66 -11.40
C VAL A 149 -0.28 1.91 -11.17
N ALA A 150 0.51 1.81 -12.23
CA ALA A 150 1.91 1.46 -12.14
C ALA A 150 2.59 2.51 -11.25
N SER A 151 2.83 2.18 -9.98
CA SER A 151 3.66 3.03 -9.13
C SER A 151 5.04 3.09 -9.78
N ASP A 152 5.50 4.30 -10.11
CA ASP A 152 6.83 4.49 -10.70
C ASP A 152 7.87 3.74 -9.88
N ALA A 153 8.43 2.68 -10.47
CA ALA A 153 9.39 1.78 -9.84
C ALA A 153 10.70 2.50 -9.47
N LYS A 154 10.84 3.79 -9.82
CA LYS A 154 12.02 4.62 -9.60
C LYS A 154 12.04 5.40 -8.29
N LYS A 155 11.00 5.31 -7.44
CA LYS A 155 10.95 6.02 -6.14
C LYS A 155 11.53 5.21 -4.97
N GLY A 156 12.72 4.66 -5.17
CA GLY A 156 13.41 3.85 -4.19
C GLY A 156 14.82 3.50 -4.63
N CYS A 157 15.51 2.68 -3.83
CA CYS A 157 16.78 2.08 -4.20
C CYS A 157 16.76 0.58 -3.96
N THR A 158 17.49 -0.16 -4.79
CA THR A 158 17.79 -1.57 -4.52
C THR A 158 19.00 -1.63 -3.60
N VAL A 159 18.87 -2.36 -2.51
CA VAL A 159 19.94 -2.61 -1.55
C VAL A 159 20.21 -4.11 -1.54
N MET A 160 21.49 -4.48 -1.62
CA MET A 160 21.94 -5.84 -1.38
C MET A 160 22.10 -6.04 0.12
N VAL A 161 21.35 -6.98 0.67
CA VAL A 161 21.51 -7.43 2.06
C VAL A 161 22.16 -8.79 2.01
N SER A 162 23.22 -8.98 2.79
CA SER A 162 23.95 -10.24 2.78
C SER A 162 24.34 -10.67 4.19
N ALA A 163 24.40 -11.98 4.37
CA ALA A 163 24.82 -12.62 5.61
C ALA A 163 25.76 -13.78 5.28
N GLU A 164 26.88 -13.83 5.97
CA GLU A 164 27.76 -14.99 5.95
C GLU A 164 27.14 -16.11 6.80
N MET A 165 26.80 -17.23 6.18
CA MET A 165 25.99 -18.29 6.77
C MET A 165 26.72 -19.05 7.89
N TYR A 166 28.04 -19.26 7.77
CA TYR A 166 28.80 -20.02 8.77
C TYR A 166 29.07 -19.22 10.04
N SER A 167 29.29 -17.91 9.91
CA SER A 167 29.51 -17.02 11.06
C SER A 167 28.22 -16.37 11.57
N SER A 168 27.11 -16.53 10.85
CA SER A 168 25.83 -15.84 11.11
C SER A 168 25.98 -14.31 11.20
N LYS A 169 26.95 -13.74 10.48
CA LYS A 169 27.21 -12.30 10.47
C LYS A 169 26.52 -11.63 9.30
N VAL A 170 25.73 -10.61 9.60
CA VAL A 170 25.23 -9.68 8.58
C VAL A 170 26.41 -8.84 8.08
N LEU A 171 26.61 -8.84 6.78
CA LEU A 171 27.62 -8.01 6.13
C LEU A 171 27.03 -6.61 5.89
N PRO A 172 27.86 -5.55 5.83
CA PRO A 172 27.39 -4.21 5.56
C PRO A 172 26.55 -4.17 4.26
N PRO A 173 25.32 -3.62 4.30
CA PRO A 173 24.50 -3.52 3.11
C PRO A 173 25.10 -2.49 2.14
N PHE A 174 24.88 -2.68 0.84
CA PHE A 174 25.31 -1.73 -0.17
C PHE A 174 24.22 -1.50 -1.22
N ILE A 175 24.22 -0.29 -1.80
CA ILE A 175 23.24 0.09 -2.83
C ILE A 175 23.65 -0.55 -4.15
N VAL A 176 22.73 -1.27 -4.78
CA VAL A 176 22.90 -1.80 -6.14
C VAL A 176 22.54 -0.69 -7.12
N MET A 177 23.55 0.00 -7.64
CA MET A 177 23.37 0.96 -8.73
C MET A 177 23.36 0.19 -10.06
N THR A 178 22.17 -0.04 -10.63
CA THR A 178 22.03 -0.50 -12.02
C THR A 178 22.34 0.63 -12.99
N ALA A 179 23.59 1.07 -13.04
CA ALA A 179 24.05 2.00 -14.05
C ALA A 179 24.29 1.24 -15.37
N THR A 180 23.33 1.31 -16.29
CA THR A 180 23.57 1.02 -17.72
C THR A 180 24.27 2.19 -18.44
N HIS A 181 25.04 3.01 -17.72
CA HIS A 181 25.91 4.00 -18.34
C HIS A 181 27.18 3.30 -18.79
N LYS A 182 27.37 3.20 -20.11
CA LYS A 182 28.66 2.85 -20.72
C LYS A 182 29.73 3.74 -20.10
N TRP A 183 30.63 3.10 -19.36
CA TRP A 183 31.82 3.75 -18.82
C TRP A 183 32.68 4.16 -20.03
N HIS A 184 32.80 5.46 -20.29
CA HIS A 184 33.83 6.00 -21.16
C HIS A 184 34.97 6.49 -20.26
N PRO A 185 36.14 5.82 -20.26
CA PRO A 185 37.30 6.33 -19.54
C PRO A 185 37.72 7.65 -20.18
N CYS A 186 37.94 8.67 -19.34
CA CYS A 186 38.62 9.91 -19.69
C CYS A 186 40.13 9.65 -19.78
#